data_AF-A0A8J4UNQ8-F1
#
_entry.id   AF-A0A8J4UNQ8-F1
#
_cell.length_a   1.000
_cell.length_b   1.000
_cell.length_c   1.000
_cell.angle_alpha   90.00
_cell.angle_beta   90.00
_cell.angle_gamma   90.00
#
_symmetry.space_group_name_H-M   'P 1'
#
loop_
_entity.id
_entity.type
_entity.pdbx_description
1 polymer ?
#
loop_
_entity_poly.entity_id
_entity_poly.type
_entity_poly.pdbx_seq_one_letter_code
_entity_poly.pdbx_strand_id
1 'polypeptide(L)'
;YRRIRIISAFYGRTDSTTCATGCRRRQLRNRSCYSRNARSIVRSRCNGLRECELKTDLLGNPDPCIGTYKYYSTAYECING
;
A
#
# COMPACT_ATOMS: atom_id res chain seq x y z
N TYR A 1 9.11 -22.06 -11.60
CA TYR A 1 9.55 -20.69 -11.99
C TYR A 1 9.36 -19.76 -10.80
N ARG A 2 10.07 -18.63 -10.69
CA ARG A 2 9.90 -17.74 -9.53
C ARG A 2 8.53 -17.05 -9.52
N ARG A 3 7.90 -16.97 -8.35
CA ARG A 3 6.58 -16.38 -8.10
C ARG A 3 6.65 -15.41 -6.93
N ILE A 4 5.77 -14.42 -6.92
CA ILE A 4 5.67 -13.41 -5.86
C ILE A 4 5.01 -14.03 -4.62
N ARG A 5 5.59 -13.74 -3.44
CA ARG A 5 4.98 -13.99 -2.13
C ARG A 5 5.01 -12.69 -1.31
N ILE A 6 3.83 -12.12 -1.03
CA ILE A 6 3.68 -10.88 -0.28
C ILE A 6 3.92 -11.11 1.23
N ILE A 7 4.96 -10.46 1.75
CA ILE A 7 5.36 -10.47 3.17
C ILE A 7 4.59 -9.42 3.94
N SER A 8 4.50 -8.21 3.41
CA SER A 8 3.73 -7.11 3.98
C SER A 8 3.22 -6.18 2.89
N ALA A 9 2.08 -5.54 3.17
CA ALA A 9 1.53 -4.50 2.32
C ALA A 9 0.74 -3.52 3.18
N PHE A 10 0.89 -2.25 2.87
CA PHE A 10 0.39 -1.11 3.62
C PHE A 10 -0.14 -0.05 2.65
N TYR A 11 -1.26 0.57 3.00
CA TYR A 11 -1.75 1.77 2.33
C TYR A 11 -2.29 2.75 3.37
N GLY A 12 -1.82 3.99 3.33
CA GLY A 12 -2.17 5.01 4.33
C GLY A 12 -1.07 6.04 4.51
N ARG A 13 -0.87 6.53 5.73
CA ARG A 13 0.27 7.37 6.12
C ARG A 13 0.65 7.12 7.57
N THR A 14 1.93 6.83 7.80
CA THR A 14 2.55 6.69 9.13
C THR A 14 3.65 7.70 9.43
N ASP A 15 4.11 8.45 8.43
CA ASP A 15 5.15 9.47 8.59
C ASP A 15 4.87 10.72 7.71
N SER A 16 5.64 11.79 7.91
CA SER A 16 5.47 13.06 7.16
C SER A 16 6.42 13.27 5.99
N THR A 17 7.26 12.28 5.65
CA THR A 17 8.34 12.41 4.67
C THR A 17 8.11 11.56 3.42
N THR A 18 7.54 10.36 3.58
CA THR A 18 7.24 9.43 2.50
C THR A 18 6.16 10.01 1.59
N CYS A 19 6.46 10.08 0.29
CA CYS A 19 5.59 10.69 -0.73
C CYS A 19 5.05 12.07 -0.28
N ALA A 20 5.91 12.94 0.24
CA ALA A 20 5.54 14.25 0.78
C ALA A 20 5.76 15.42 -0.18
N THR A 21 6.58 15.24 -1.23
CA THR A 21 6.88 16.29 -2.21
C THR A 21 5.60 16.82 -2.85
N GLY A 22 5.42 18.14 -2.86
CA GLY A 22 4.23 18.80 -3.41
C GLY A 22 2.98 18.74 -2.53
N CYS A 23 3.02 18.06 -1.38
CA CYS A 23 1.87 17.98 -0.47
C CYS A 23 1.80 19.18 0.47
N ARG A 24 0.57 19.62 0.80
CA ARG A 24 0.34 20.64 1.84
C ARG A 24 0.53 20.02 3.23
N ARG A 25 1.05 20.79 4.21
CA ARG A 25 1.23 20.31 5.60
C ARG A 25 -0.01 19.64 6.19
N ARG A 26 -1.22 20.15 5.90
CA ARG A 26 -2.48 19.56 6.37
C ARG A 26 -2.69 18.11 5.90
N GLN A 27 -2.23 17.77 4.69
CA GLN A 27 -2.38 16.44 4.09
C GLN A 27 -1.39 15.42 4.68
N LEU A 28 -0.35 15.89 5.38
CA LEU A 28 0.72 15.08 5.98
C LEU A 28 0.58 14.94 7.51
N ARG A 29 -0.42 15.59 8.10
CA ARG A 29 -0.59 15.67 9.57
C ARG A 29 -1.04 14.34 10.17
N ASN A 30 -1.94 13.63 9.49
CA ASN A 30 -2.43 12.35 9.99
C ASN A 30 -1.41 11.24 9.69
N ARG A 31 -0.80 10.73 10.76
CA ARG A 31 0.20 9.65 10.74
C ARG A 31 -0.31 8.36 11.38
N SER A 32 -1.60 8.33 11.71
CA SER A 32 -2.28 7.14 12.23
C SER A 32 -3.33 6.68 11.22
N CYS A 33 -3.00 6.75 9.93
CA CYS A 33 -3.88 6.35 8.85
C CYS A 33 -3.40 5.06 8.21
N TYR A 34 -4.29 4.05 8.18
CA TYR A 34 -4.01 2.78 7.53
C TYR A 34 -5.31 2.13 7.05
N SER A 35 -5.27 1.57 5.85
CA SER A 35 -6.33 0.72 5.32
C SER A 35 -6.22 -0.67 5.94
N ARG A 36 -7.31 -1.14 6.56
CA ARG A 36 -7.38 -2.47 7.19
C ARG A 36 -7.29 -3.62 6.18
N ASN A 37 -7.66 -3.36 4.92
CA ASN A 37 -7.78 -4.39 3.89
C ASN A 37 -6.59 -4.43 2.92
N ALA A 38 -5.65 -3.48 3.01
CA ALA A 38 -4.57 -3.36 2.05
C ALA A 38 -3.76 -4.66 1.90
N ARG A 39 -3.40 -5.28 3.03
CA ARG A 39 -2.61 -6.51 3.04
C ARG A 39 -3.33 -7.70 2.40
N SER A 40 -4.61 -7.89 2.69
CA SER A 40 -5.39 -9.01 2.16
C SER A 40 -5.63 -8.85 0.65
N ILE A 41 -5.96 -7.64 0.19
CA ILE A 41 -6.19 -7.33 -1.23
C ILE A 41 -4.92 -7.54 -2.07
N VAL A 42 -3.77 -7.07 -1.58
CA VAL A 42 -2.50 -7.22 -2.32
C VAL A 42 -2.08 -8.69 -2.38
N ARG A 43 -2.26 -9.44 -1.28
CA ARG A 43 -2.00 -10.88 -1.25
C ARG A 43 -2.85 -11.66 -2.25
N SER A 44 -4.16 -11.39 -2.27
CA SER A 44 -5.07 -12.12 -3.15
C SER A 44 -4.80 -11.85 -4.63
N ARG A 45 -4.30 -10.66 -4.97
CA ARG A 45 -3.98 -10.31 -6.35
C ARG A 45 -2.61 -10.75 -6.82
N CYS A 46 -1.59 -10.67 -5.96
CA CYS A 46 -0.20 -10.80 -6.41
C CYS A 46 0.43 -12.16 -6.11
N ASN A 47 -0.02 -12.88 -5.08
CA ASN A 47 0.63 -14.13 -4.70
C ASN A 47 0.53 -15.16 -5.83
N GLY A 48 1.65 -15.83 -6.13
CA GLY A 48 1.72 -16.86 -7.16
C GLY A 48 1.93 -16.32 -8.58
N LEU A 49 1.80 -15.01 -8.80
CA LEU A 49 2.09 -14.39 -10.09
C LEU A 49 3.58 -14.12 -10.27
N ARG A 50 4.00 -13.95 -11.53
CA ARG A 50 5.35 -13.51 -11.90
C ARG A 50 5.48 -11.99 -11.92
N GLU A 51 4.37 -11.32 -12.20
CA GLU A 51 4.22 -9.88 -12.28
C GLU A 51 2.85 -9.52 -11.70
N CYS A 52 2.76 -8.40 -11.00
CA CYS A 52 1.51 -7.92 -10.42
C CYS A 52 1.44 -6.41 -10.54
N GLU A 53 0.50 -5.91 -11.33
CA GLU A 53 0.15 -4.50 -11.37
C GLU A 53 -1.00 -4.23 -10.39
N LEU A 54 -0.89 -3.15 -9.61
CA LEU A 54 -1.87 -2.83 -8.59
C LEU A 54 -2.20 -1.33 -8.57
N LYS A 55 -3.47 -1.01 -8.76
CA LYS A 55 -4.02 0.35 -8.62
C LYS A 55 -4.36 0.62 -7.15
N THR A 56 -3.87 1.73 -6.60
CA THR A 56 -4.07 2.10 -5.19
C THR A 56 -5.51 2.42 -4.83
N ASP A 57 -6.35 2.77 -5.81
CA ASP A 57 -7.78 3.05 -5.60
C ASP A 57 -8.51 1.87 -4.96
N LEU A 58 -8.05 0.65 -5.29
CA LEU A 58 -8.60 -0.58 -4.74
C LEU A 58 -8.22 -0.78 -3.26
N LEU A 59 -7.14 -0.14 -2.80
CA LEU A 59 -6.71 -0.17 -1.40
C LEU A 59 -7.36 0.94 -0.55
N GLY A 60 -7.81 2.00 -1.22
CA GLY A 60 -8.43 3.18 -0.65
C GLY A 60 -9.95 3.23 -0.78
N ASN A 61 -10.61 2.10 -0.99
CA ASN A 61 -12.08 2.02 -1.01
C ASN A 61 -12.60 1.08 0.10
N PRO A 62 -13.24 1.61 1.16
CA PRO A 62 -13.45 3.04 1.45
C PRO A 62 -12.13 3.76 1.83
N ASP A 63 -12.09 5.09 1.67
CA ASP A 63 -10.89 5.88 2.02
C ASP A 63 -10.65 5.79 3.54
N PRO A 64 -9.47 5.27 3.98
CA PRO A 64 -9.20 5.10 5.40
C PRO A 64 -9.03 6.42 6.17
N CYS A 65 -8.77 7.54 5.49
CA CYS A 65 -8.53 8.84 6.11
C CYS A 65 -8.67 10.00 5.11
N ILE A 66 -9.92 10.42 4.89
CA ILE A 66 -10.25 11.52 3.97
C ILE A 66 -9.41 12.78 4.28
N GLY A 67 -8.89 13.42 3.24
CA GLY A 67 -8.06 14.63 3.35
C GLY A 67 -6.58 14.39 3.64
N THR A 68 -6.16 13.14 3.85
CA THR A 68 -4.76 12.74 4.01
C THR A 68 -4.20 12.23 2.69
N TYR A 69 -3.03 12.73 2.28
CA TYR A 69 -2.32 12.19 1.13
C TYR A 69 -1.62 10.90 1.55
N LYS A 70 -1.87 9.78 0.86
CA LYS A 70 -1.45 8.44 1.30
C LYS A 70 -0.29 7.94 0.44
N TYR A 71 0.40 6.91 0.92
CA TYR A 71 1.36 6.12 0.15
C TYR A 71 1.07 4.63 0.32
N TYR A 72 1.50 3.86 -0.67
CA TYR A 72 1.52 2.41 -0.64
C TYR A 72 2.96 1.94 -0.36
N SER A 73 3.10 0.92 0.47
CA SER A 73 4.39 0.27 0.71
C SER A 73 4.17 -1.25 0.79
N THR A 74 5.11 -2.01 0.26
CA THR A 74 5.02 -3.48 0.21
C THR A 74 6.39 -4.10 0.31
N ALA A 75 6.44 -5.27 0.94
CA ALA A 75 7.61 -6.14 0.93
C ALA A 75 7.16 -7.50 0.39
N TYR A 76 7.93 -8.04 -0.55
CA TYR A 76 7.66 -9.32 -1.17
C TYR A 76 8.95 -10.10 -1.37
N GLU A 77 8.78 -11.41 -1.52
CA GLU A 77 9.86 -12.31 -1.89
C GLU A 77 9.55 -12.99 -3.23
N CYS A 78 10.61 -13.32 -3.97
CA CYS A 78 10.55 -14.16 -5.15
C CYS A 78 10.88 -15.59 -4.76
N ILE A 79 9.85 -16.43 -4.57
CA ILE A 79 10.01 -17.83 -4.20
C ILE A 79 10.06 -18.72 -5.43
N ASN A 80 10.78 -19.84 -5.37
CA ASN A 80 10.63 -20.89 -6.36
C ASN A 80 9.24 -21.51 -6.20
N GLY A 81 8.46 -21.56 -7.28
CA GLY A 81 7.15 -22.20 -7.31
C GLY A 81 7.07 -23.30 -8.35
#